data_AF-L7WE90-F1
#
_entry.id   AF-L7WE90-F1
#
_cell.length_a   1.000
_cell.length_b   1.000
_cell.length_c   1.000
_cell.angle_alpha   90.00
_cell.angle_beta   90.00
_cell.angle_gamma   90.00
#
_symmetry.space_group_name_H-M   'P 1'
#
loop_
_entity.id
_entity.type
_entity.pdbx_description
1 polymer ?
#
loop_
_entity_poly.entity_id
_entity_poly.type
_entity_poly.pdbx_seq_one_letter_code
_entity_poly.pdbx_strand_id
1 'polypeptide(L)'
;MKLKNFTSELVTAWRKREQGLYGMAGVVENKEIGIKGEKYVLTKLRKDYPEYEFCLTDYSWTPADIIGFKKDSQMWHFALFQVKTSKFRDQLSSEIIEKQTLPILAKILKQVFIKSDETKYYKNREVYITIGYVGVYHSNGRNNLVLKKPYGNDFSLNQLSLNSTEKTKMKNNIHR
;
A
#
# COMPACT_ATOMS: atom_id res chain seq x y z
N MET A 1 -7.37 -9.16 14.07
CA MET A 1 -6.36 -9.54 13.06
C MET A 1 -5.06 -8.83 13.37
N LYS A 2 -3.94 -9.56 13.35
CA LYS A 2 -2.59 -8.95 13.34
C LYS A 2 -2.24 -8.64 11.88
N LEU A 3 -1.88 -7.40 11.55
CA LEU A 3 -1.67 -7.00 10.15
C LEU A 3 -0.58 -7.83 9.47
N LYS A 4 0.46 -8.22 10.20
CA LYS A 4 1.56 -9.02 9.66
C LYS A 4 1.08 -10.39 9.15
N ASN A 5 0.23 -11.09 9.89
CA ASN A 5 -0.31 -12.39 9.46
C ASN A 5 -1.17 -12.26 8.21
N PHE A 6 -2.05 -11.25 8.19
CA PHE A 6 -2.87 -10.95 7.02
C PHE A 6 -2.03 -10.58 5.79
N THR A 7 -0.94 -9.83 6.00
CA THR A 7 -0.01 -9.49 4.93
C THR A 7 0.65 -10.74 4.35
N SER A 8 1.02 -11.72 5.18
CA SER A 8 1.54 -13.00 4.69
C SER A 8 0.50 -13.77 3.87
N GLU A 9 -0.76 -13.80 4.29
CA GLU A 9 -1.85 -14.41 3.51
C GLU A 9 -2.07 -13.71 2.16
N LEU A 10 -2.03 -12.38 2.15
CA LEU A 10 -2.12 -11.57 0.94
C LEU A 10 -0.95 -11.86 -0.02
N VAL A 11 0.27 -11.95 0.50
CA VAL A 11 1.46 -12.33 -0.29
C VAL A 11 1.27 -13.72 -0.89
N THR A 12 0.78 -14.70 -0.13
CA THR A 12 0.48 -16.04 -0.66
C THR A 12 -0.58 -16.00 -1.77
N ALA A 13 -1.66 -15.24 -1.58
CA ALA A 13 -2.72 -15.09 -2.58
C ALA A 13 -2.21 -14.42 -3.87
N TRP A 14 -1.39 -13.37 -3.73
CA TRP A 14 -0.73 -12.71 -4.84
C TRP A 14 0.17 -13.68 -5.61
N ARG A 15 1.04 -14.44 -4.90
CA ARG A 15 1.94 -15.40 -5.52
C ARG A 15 1.21 -16.52 -6.27
N LYS A 16 0.09 -17.02 -5.74
CA LYS A 16 -0.73 -18.02 -6.45
C LYS A 16 -1.25 -17.48 -7.78
N ARG A 17 -1.62 -16.20 -7.84
CA ARG A 17 -2.02 -15.53 -9.08
C ARG A 17 -0.85 -15.41 -10.06
N GLU A 18 0.29 -14.91 -9.60
CA GLU A 18 1.48 -14.73 -10.45
C GLU A 18 2.11 -16.06 -10.88
N GLN A 19 1.98 -17.14 -10.11
CA GLN A 19 2.40 -18.48 -10.57
C GLN A 19 1.57 -19.00 -11.75
N GLY A 20 0.35 -18.49 -11.93
CA GLY A 20 -0.44 -18.72 -13.16
C GLY A 20 -0.05 -17.79 -14.33
N LEU A 21 0.80 -16.80 -14.09
CA LEU A 21 1.25 -15.76 -15.03
C LEU A 21 2.77 -15.65 -14.92
N TYR A 22 3.51 -16.57 -15.57
CA TYR A 22 4.98 -16.66 -15.64
C TYR A 22 5.81 -15.50 -15.05
N GLY A 23 6.72 -15.90 -14.16
CA GLY A 23 7.40 -15.05 -13.19
C GLY A 23 8.09 -13.79 -13.74
N MET A 24 7.87 -12.69 -13.05
CA MET A 24 8.75 -11.53 -13.07
C MET A 24 9.27 -11.29 -11.66
N ALA A 25 10.29 -12.06 -11.28
CA ALA A 25 11.19 -11.67 -10.22
C ALA A 25 12.05 -10.52 -10.76
N GLY A 26 11.80 -9.30 -10.26
CA GLY A 26 12.52 -8.10 -10.66
C GLY A 26 14.03 -8.21 -10.42
N VAL A 27 14.78 -7.63 -11.35
CA VAL A 27 16.24 -7.58 -11.42
C VAL A 27 16.87 -7.06 -10.13
N VAL A 28 17.95 -7.72 -9.71
CA VAL A 28 18.75 -7.42 -8.52
C VAL A 28 19.64 -6.20 -8.79
N GLU A 29 19.10 -4.98 -8.72
CA GLU A 29 19.94 -3.79 -8.61
C GLU A 29 19.58 -2.93 -7.39
N ASN A 30 20.58 -2.73 -6.52
CA ASN A 30 20.59 -1.89 -5.32
C ASN A 30 19.57 -2.20 -4.20
N LYS A 31 19.42 -3.49 -3.87
CA LYS A 31 18.57 -4.00 -2.76
C LYS A 31 18.76 -3.26 -1.43
N GLU A 32 19.98 -2.89 -1.07
CA GLU A 32 20.25 -2.19 0.19
C GLU A 32 19.68 -0.76 0.25
N ILE A 33 19.77 -0.01 -0.85
CA ILE A 33 19.25 1.35 -0.94
C ILE A 33 17.72 1.31 -0.93
N GLY A 34 17.13 0.36 -1.64
CA GLY A 34 15.69 0.08 -1.58
C GLY A 34 15.21 -0.19 -0.15
N ILE A 35 15.86 -1.15 0.54
CA ILE A 35 15.54 -1.49 1.94
C ILE A 35 15.66 -0.27 2.86
N LYS A 36 16.71 0.55 2.70
CA LYS A 36 16.88 1.78 3.50
C LYS A 36 15.77 2.79 3.23
N GLY A 37 15.34 2.93 1.97
CA GLY A 37 14.22 3.79 1.58
C GLY A 37 12.89 3.32 2.17
N GLU A 38 12.57 2.03 2.06
CA GLU A 38 11.38 1.42 2.64
C GLU A 38 11.32 1.60 4.16
N LYS A 39 12.42 1.30 4.87
CA LYS A 39 12.51 1.50 6.33
C LYS A 39 12.32 2.97 6.72
N TYR A 40 12.90 3.89 5.95
CA TYR A 40 12.73 5.32 6.18
C TYR A 40 11.26 5.76 6.02
N VAL A 41 10.60 5.31 4.96
CA VAL A 41 9.17 5.59 4.73
C VAL A 41 8.31 4.99 5.83
N LEU A 42 8.55 3.73 6.22
CA LEU A 42 7.82 3.06 7.28
C LEU A 42 7.92 3.82 8.61
N THR A 43 9.13 4.21 9.03
CA THR A 43 9.33 5.00 10.24
C THR A 43 8.57 6.32 10.18
N LYS A 44 8.58 6.98 9.02
CA LYS A 44 7.88 8.24 8.83
C LYS A 44 6.36 8.07 8.84
N LEU A 45 5.82 7.03 8.23
CA LEU A 45 4.39 6.71 8.25
C LEU A 45 3.90 6.43 9.66
N ARG A 46 4.62 5.61 10.43
CA ARG A 46 4.29 5.31 11.84
C ARG A 46 4.31 6.56 12.73
N LYS A 47 5.20 7.52 12.42
CA LYS A 47 5.27 8.79 13.14
C LYS A 47 4.14 9.75 12.73
N ASP A 48 3.92 9.91 11.43
CA ASP A 48 2.97 10.88 10.86
C ASP A 48 1.51 10.38 11.03
N TYR A 49 1.27 9.07 11.14
CA TYR A 49 -0.06 8.44 11.26
C TYR A 49 -0.06 7.33 12.35
N PRO A 50 -0.03 7.70 13.64
CA PRO A 50 0.12 6.75 14.75
C PRO A 50 -1.08 5.81 14.93
N GLU A 51 -2.23 6.13 14.35
CA GLU A 51 -3.46 5.35 14.44
C GLU A 51 -3.52 4.17 13.43
N TYR A 52 -2.53 4.09 12.54
CA TYR A 52 -2.36 2.96 11.62
C TYR A 52 -1.33 1.97 12.17
N GLU A 53 -1.64 0.68 12.03
CA GLU A 53 -0.62 -0.35 12.03
C GLU A 53 0.04 -0.37 10.64
N PHE A 54 1.37 -0.27 10.56
CA PHE A 54 2.10 -0.41 9.30
C PHE A 54 3.12 -1.55 9.35
N CYS A 55 3.25 -2.31 8.26
CA CYS A 55 4.29 -3.31 8.10
C CYS A 55 4.85 -3.37 6.67
N LEU A 56 6.07 -3.89 6.55
CA LEU A 56 6.66 -4.25 5.26
C LEU A 56 6.08 -5.57 4.77
N THR A 57 5.85 -5.64 3.46
CA THR A 57 5.55 -6.90 2.78
C THR A 57 6.84 -7.72 2.65
N ASP A 58 6.74 -9.02 2.83
CA ASP A 58 7.93 -9.86 2.80
C ASP A 58 8.51 -9.96 1.39
N TYR A 59 9.83 -9.76 1.30
CA TYR A 59 10.65 -9.97 0.11
C TYR A 59 10.24 -9.19 -1.16
N SER A 60 9.49 -8.10 -1.02
CA SER A 60 8.91 -7.33 -2.14
C SER A 60 8.16 -8.24 -3.13
N TRP A 61 7.55 -9.31 -2.62
CA TRP A 61 6.83 -10.29 -3.44
C TRP A 61 5.45 -9.79 -3.89
N THR A 62 5.03 -8.63 -3.39
CA THR A 62 3.81 -7.94 -3.80
C THR A 62 4.15 -6.59 -4.41
N PRO A 63 3.28 -6.03 -5.28
CA PRO A 63 3.42 -4.67 -5.82
C PRO A 63 3.33 -3.51 -4.82
N ALA A 64 3.13 -3.80 -3.53
CA ALA A 64 3.23 -2.83 -2.46
C ALA A 64 4.38 -3.29 -1.58
N ASP A 65 5.25 -2.35 -1.17
CA ASP A 65 6.32 -2.63 -0.20
C ASP A 65 5.84 -2.44 1.24
N ILE A 66 4.88 -1.53 1.46
CA ILE A 66 4.31 -1.23 2.78
C ILE A 66 2.79 -1.36 2.73
N ILE A 67 2.24 -2.03 3.75
CA ILE A 67 0.80 -2.10 4.01
C ILE A 67 0.52 -1.42 5.34
N GLY A 68 -0.47 -0.54 5.33
CA GLY A 68 -1.06 0.09 6.50
C GLY A 68 -2.48 -0.41 6.74
N PHE A 69 -2.90 -0.45 8.00
CA PHE A 69 -4.27 -0.77 8.39
C PHE A 69 -4.70 0.11 9.57
N LYS A 70 -5.80 0.85 9.38
CA LYS A 70 -6.52 1.59 10.42
C LYS A 70 -7.89 0.96 10.57
N LYS A 71 -8.34 0.79 11.81
CA LYS A 71 -9.71 0.39 12.12
C LYS A 71 -10.29 1.35 13.14
N ASP A 72 -11.47 1.87 12.85
CA ASP A 72 -12.29 2.58 13.82
C ASP A 72 -13.72 2.04 13.81
N SER A 73 -14.61 2.68 14.59
CA SER A 73 -16.00 2.25 14.74
C SER A 73 -16.82 2.35 13.45
N GLN A 74 -16.43 3.22 12.51
CA GLN A 74 -17.16 3.53 11.30
C GLN A 74 -16.55 2.86 10.06
N MET A 75 -15.23 2.82 9.98
CA MET A 75 -14.52 2.37 8.79
C MET A 75 -13.26 1.57 9.12
N TRP A 76 -12.93 0.64 8.23
CA TRP A 76 -11.60 0.06 8.19
C TRP A 76 -10.90 0.51 6.90
N HIS A 77 -9.61 0.76 6.98
CA HIS A 77 -8.87 1.31 5.86
C HIS A 77 -7.53 0.64 5.71
N PHE A 78 -7.28 0.12 4.50
CA PHE A 78 -6.00 -0.39 4.08
C PHE A 78 -5.27 0.66 3.24
N ALA A 79 -4.00 0.88 3.54
CA ALA A 79 -3.13 1.75 2.75
C ALA A 79 -2.02 0.91 2.12
N LEU A 80 -1.91 0.89 0.79
CA LEU A 80 -0.90 0.15 0.05
C LEU A 80 0.10 1.12 -0.58
N PHE A 81 1.36 1.03 -0.21
CA PHE A 81 2.40 1.90 -0.74
C PHE A 81 3.48 1.11 -1.47
N GLN A 82 3.75 1.49 -2.71
CA GLN A 82 4.99 1.13 -3.40
C GLN A 82 6.03 2.22 -3.14
N VAL A 83 7.20 1.83 -2.68
CA VAL A 83 8.35 2.70 -2.46
C VAL A 83 9.29 2.57 -3.66
N LYS A 84 9.78 3.70 -4.16
CA LYS A 84 10.88 3.75 -5.13
C LYS A 84 11.96 4.64 -4.58
N THR A 85 13.18 4.12 -4.59
CA THR A 85 14.35 4.84 -4.08
C THR A 85 15.34 5.07 -5.21
N SER A 86 15.83 6.30 -5.36
CA SER A 86 16.86 6.63 -6.35
C SER A 86 17.88 7.62 -5.78
N LYS A 87 19.11 7.54 -6.30
CA LYS A 87 20.15 8.56 -6.11
C LYS A 87 19.97 9.79 -6.99
N PHE A 88 19.05 9.72 -7.96
CA PHE A 88 18.75 10.78 -8.91
C PHE A 88 17.28 11.17 -8.79
N ARG A 89 17.02 12.42 -8.45
CA ARG A 89 15.66 12.91 -8.16
C ARG A 89 14.73 12.74 -9.37
N ASP A 90 15.25 12.97 -10.57
CA ASP A 90 14.49 12.98 -11.82
C ASP A 90 14.09 11.57 -12.28
N GLN A 91 14.72 10.53 -11.73
CA GLN A 91 14.38 9.12 -11.98
C GLN A 91 13.23 8.62 -11.10
N LEU A 92 12.77 9.40 -10.12
CA LEU A 92 11.57 9.10 -9.33
C LEU A 92 10.30 9.51 -10.09
N SER A 93 10.25 9.21 -11.39
CA SER A 93 9.12 9.53 -12.25
C SER A 93 7.91 8.66 -11.89
N SER A 94 6.71 9.20 -12.15
CA SER A 94 5.47 8.51 -11.82
C SER A 94 5.12 7.38 -12.78
N GLU A 95 5.81 7.21 -13.90
CA GLU A 95 5.53 6.14 -14.89
C GLU A 95 6.23 4.85 -14.47
N ILE A 96 5.60 4.17 -13.52
CA ILE A 96 6.06 2.89 -13.01
C ILE A 96 5.07 1.85 -13.52
N ILE A 97 5.55 0.72 -14.06
CA ILE A 97 4.73 -0.42 -14.55
C ILE A 97 3.72 -0.86 -13.47
N GLU A 98 4.11 -0.68 -12.22
CA GLU A 98 3.36 -0.97 -11.00
C GLU A 98 2.06 -0.17 -10.86
N LYS A 99 1.89 0.94 -11.61
CA LYS A 99 0.60 1.66 -11.78
C LYS A 99 -0.54 0.73 -12.12
N GLN A 100 -0.26 -0.36 -12.83
CA GLN A 100 -1.25 -1.35 -13.23
C GLN A 100 -1.42 -2.48 -12.21
N THR A 101 -0.41 -2.77 -11.38
CA THR A 101 -0.41 -3.94 -10.48
C THR A 101 -0.93 -3.63 -9.07
N LEU A 102 -0.72 -2.42 -8.53
CA LEU A 102 -1.30 -2.02 -7.24
C LEU A 102 -2.84 -2.08 -7.18
N PRO A 103 -3.59 -1.61 -8.20
CA PRO A 103 -5.03 -1.80 -8.25
C PRO A 103 -5.46 -3.27 -8.24
N ILE A 104 -4.64 -4.16 -8.81
CA ILE A 104 -4.93 -5.59 -8.82
C ILE A 104 -4.65 -6.21 -7.46
N LEU A 105 -3.54 -5.81 -6.81
CA LEU A 105 -3.26 -6.20 -5.43
C LEU A 105 -4.40 -5.75 -4.50
N ALA A 106 -4.95 -4.55 -4.67
CA ALA A 106 -6.10 -4.07 -3.91
C ALA A 106 -7.35 -4.97 -4.10
N LYS A 107 -7.61 -5.45 -5.32
CA LYS A 107 -8.69 -6.41 -5.59
C LYS A 107 -8.46 -7.75 -4.89
N ILE A 108 -7.22 -8.25 -4.88
CA ILE A 108 -6.88 -9.50 -4.18
C ILE A 108 -6.99 -9.31 -2.67
N LEU A 109 -6.51 -8.18 -2.14
CA LEU A 109 -6.65 -7.81 -0.73
C LEU A 109 -8.12 -7.87 -0.33
N LYS A 110 -9.00 -7.26 -1.13
CA LYS A 110 -10.46 -7.34 -0.92
C LYS A 110 -10.95 -8.80 -0.83
N GLN A 111 -10.52 -9.67 -1.75
CA GLN A 111 -10.95 -11.07 -1.76
C GLN A 111 -10.44 -11.87 -0.56
N VAL A 112 -9.17 -11.68 -0.17
CA VAL A 112 -8.58 -12.32 1.01
C VAL A 112 -9.28 -11.82 2.26
N PHE A 113 -9.46 -10.50 2.35
CA PHE A 113 -10.11 -9.86 3.48
C PHE A 113 -11.55 -10.34 3.67
N ILE A 114 -12.36 -10.41 2.59
CA ILE A 114 -13.76 -10.93 2.63
C ILE A 114 -13.84 -12.39 3.11
N LYS A 115 -12.78 -13.16 2.95
CA LYS A 115 -12.71 -14.56 3.42
C LYS A 115 -12.16 -14.69 4.84
N SER A 116 -11.62 -13.61 5.41
CA SER A 116 -11.06 -13.63 6.76
C SER A 116 -12.15 -13.64 7.83
N ASP A 117 -11.84 -14.21 8.99
CA ASP A 117 -12.76 -14.25 10.13
C ASP A 117 -13.20 -12.86 10.61
N GLU A 118 -12.43 -11.82 10.30
CA GLU A 118 -12.74 -10.45 10.69
C GLU A 118 -13.98 -9.88 10.02
N THR A 119 -14.39 -10.48 8.90
CA THR A 119 -15.60 -10.07 8.18
C THR A 119 -16.88 -10.35 8.95
N LYS A 120 -16.82 -11.17 9.99
CA LYS A 120 -17.95 -11.37 10.91
C LYS A 120 -18.32 -10.06 11.62
N TYR A 121 -17.38 -9.14 11.78
CA TYR A 121 -17.58 -7.82 12.38
C TYR A 121 -17.93 -6.73 11.36
N TYR A 122 -18.16 -7.11 10.10
CA TYR A 122 -18.26 -6.22 8.95
C TYR A 122 -19.63 -5.61 8.69
N LYS A 123 -20.69 -6.19 9.26
CA LYS A 123 -22.07 -6.03 8.75
C LYS A 123 -22.52 -4.59 8.46
N ASN A 124 -21.94 -3.58 9.12
CA ASN A 124 -22.26 -2.16 8.93
C ASN A 124 -21.02 -1.24 8.72
N ARG A 125 -19.84 -1.76 8.38
CA ARG A 125 -18.61 -0.94 8.25
C ARG A 125 -18.18 -0.77 6.80
N GLU A 126 -17.74 0.43 6.46
CA GLU A 126 -17.14 0.70 5.15
C GLU A 126 -15.68 0.25 5.15
N VAL A 127 -15.20 -0.33 4.04
CA VAL A 127 -13.76 -0.50 3.83
C VAL A 127 -13.27 0.31 2.67
N TYR A 128 -12.15 0.96 2.93
CA TYR A 128 -11.40 1.70 1.95
C TYR A 128 -10.05 1.02 1.71
N ILE A 129 -9.58 1.10 0.48
CA ILE A 129 -8.20 0.80 0.13
C ILE A 129 -7.64 2.03 -0.59
N THR A 130 -6.66 2.68 0.01
CA THR A 130 -5.84 3.69 -0.67
C THR A 130 -4.61 3.02 -1.25
N ILE A 131 -4.26 3.35 -2.50
CA ILE A 131 -2.98 2.97 -3.09
C ILE A 131 -2.10 4.22 -3.26
N GLY A 132 -0.79 4.07 -3.12
CA GLY A 132 0.13 5.20 -3.20
C GLY A 132 1.52 4.82 -3.66
N TYR A 133 2.22 5.82 -4.19
CA TYR A 133 3.63 5.72 -4.59
C TYR A 133 4.44 6.71 -3.78
N VAL A 134 5.55 6.23 -3.21
CA VAL A 134 6.44 7.05 -2.38
C VAL A 134 7.83 7.06 -3.00
N GLY A 135 8.24 8.23 -3.48
CA GLY A 135 9.59 8.45 -3.99
C GLY A 135 10.54 8.89 -2.89
N VAL A 136 11.64 8.15 -2.73
CA VAL A 136 12.73 8.46 -1.78
C VAL A 136 13.99 8.81 -2.56
N TYR A 137 14.50 10.01 -2.33
CA TYR A 137 15.79 10.44 -2.85
C TYR A 137 16.87 10.19 -1.82
N HIS A 138 17.85 9.38 -2.21
CA HIS A 138 19.01 9.06 -1.41
C HIS A 138 20.20 9.88 -1.88
N SER A 139 20.66 10.82 -1.05
CA SER A 139 21.84 11.65 -1.37
C SER A 139 22.70 11.83 -0.14
N ASN A 140 24.02 11.71 -0.32
CA ASN A 140 25.03 11.89 0.73
C ASN A 140 24.73 11.12 2.02
N GLY A 141 24.30 9.85 1.89
CA GLY A 141 23.97 8.98 3.02
C GLY A 141 22.64 9.30 3.72
N ARG A 142 21.86 10.28 3.24
CA ARG A 142 20.57 10.70 3.80
C ARG A 142 19.41 10.38 2.86
N ASN A 143 18.27 10.04 3.43
CA ASN A 143 17.01 9.82 2.71
C ASN A 143 16.11 11.05 2.83
N ASN A 144 15.56 11.50 1.71
CA ASN A 144 14.60 12.60 1.65
C ASN A 144 13.36 12.14 0.87
N LEU A 145 12.16 12.56 1.30
CA LEU A 145 10.95 12.32 0.53
C LEU A 145 10.89 13.31 -0.64
N VAL A 146 10.72 12.79 -1.86
CA VAL A 146 10.57 13.64 -3.05
C VAL A 146 9.11 13.76 -3.45
N LEU A 147 8.34 12.69 -3.28
CA LEU A 147 6.93 12.65 -3.63
C LEU A 147 6.13 12.09 -2.46
N LYS A 148 5.45 12.99 -1.74
CA LYS A 148 4.30 12.66 -0.88
C LYS A 148 3.03 12.82 -1.73
N LYS A 149 2.75 11.91 -2.65
CA LYS A 149 1.45 11.89 -3.31
C LYS A 149 0.84 10.50 -3.14
N PRO A 150 -0.08 10.30 -2.16
CA PRO A 150 -1.06 9.25 -2.36
C PRO A 150 -1.75 9.58 -3.69
N TYR A 151 -1.58 8.72 -4.69
CA TYR A 151 -2.41 8.81 -5.88
C TYR A 151 -3.81 8.40 -5.42
N GLY A 152 -4.70 9.38 -5.27
CA GLY A 152 -6.08 9.22 -4.80
C GLY A 152 -6.94 8.43 -5.77
N ASN A 153 -6.64 7.15 -5.94
CA ASN A 153 -7.65 6.17 -6.27
C ASN A 153 -8.07 5.53 -4.95
N ASP A 154 -9.09 6.17 -4.38
CA ASP A 154 -9.89 5.67 -3.29
C ASP A 154 -10.67 4.45 -3.78
N PHE A 155 -10.17 3.24 -3.53
CA PHE A 155 -10.93 2.03 -3.82
C PHE A 155 -11.85 1.73 -2.63
N SER A 156 -13.10 2.17 -2.71
CA SER A 156 -14.13 1.70 -1.78
C SER A 156 -14.50 0.25 -2.11
N LEU A 157 -14.49 -0.61 -1.09
CA LEU A 157 -14.86 -2.01 -1.23
C LEU A 157 -16.34 -2.22 -1.58
N ASN A 158 -17.17 -1.17 -1.60
CA ASN A 158 -18.60 -1.28 -1.90
C ASN A 158 -19.00 -0.97 -3.36
N GLN A 159 -18.08 -0.97 -4.33
CA GLN A 159 -18.39 -0.74 -5.77
C GLN A 159 -19.25 0.52 -6.02
N LEU A 160 -18.75 1.72 -5.69
CA LEU A 160 -19.37 2.95 -6.18
C LEU A 160 -18.35 3.78 -6.93
N SER A 161 -18.71 4.18 -8.15
CA SER A 161 -18.14 5.33 -8.83
C SER A 161 -18.45 6.56 -7.99
N LEU A 162 -17.64 6.81 -6.97
CA LEU A 162 -17.85 7.92 -6.03
C LEU A 162 -17.70 9.26 -6.75
N ASN A 163 -18.68 10.15 -6.55
CA ASN A 163 -18.61 11.51 -7.06
C ASN A 163 -17.62 12.35 -6.23
N SER A 164 -17.29 13.55 -6.71
CA SER A 164 -16.28 14.44 -6.12
C SER A 164 -16.56 14.81 -4.66
N THR A 165 -17.83 14.88 -4.26
CA THR A 165 -18.24 15.19 -2.89
C THR A 165 -17.96 14.04 -1.93
N GLU A 166 -18.20 12.80 -2.37
CA GLU A 166 -17.92 11.59 -1.60
C GLU A 166 -16.42 11.37 -1.43
N LYS A 167 -15.63 11.60 -2.50
CA LYS A 167 -14.15 11.62 -2.42
C LYS A 167 -13.64 12.64 -1.41
N THR A 168 -14.26 13.83 -1.36
CA THR A 168 -13.87 14.89 -0.43
C THR A 168 -14.20 14.53 1.03
N LYS A 169 -15.38 13.93 1.28
CA LYS A 169 -15.72 13.40 2.61
C LYS A 169 -14.78 12.26 3.03
N MET A 170 -14.46 11.35 2.12
CA MET A 170 -13.48 10.27 2.36
C MET A 170 -12.11 10.82 2.72
N LYS A 171 -11.58 11.77 1.93
CA LYS A 171 -10.30 12.43 2.19
C LYS A 171 -10.27 13.09 3.58
N ASN A 172 -11.37 13.72 3.97
CA ASN A 172 -11.50 14.37 5.27
C ASN A 172 -11.61 13.35 6.42
N ASN A 173 -12.14 12.15 6.20
CA ASN A 173 -12.24 11.10 7.23
C ASN A 173 -10.97 10.24 7.35
N ILE A 174 -10.24 10.03 6.26
CA ILE A 174 -9.00 9.24 6.23
C ILE A 174 -7.80 10.01 6.81
N HIS A 175 -7.77 11.33 6.60
CA HIS A 175 -6.65 12.21 6.97
C HIS A 175 -6.95 13.15 8.16
N ARG A 176 -8.01 12.87 8.92
CA ARG A 176 -8.24 13.42 10.27
C ARG A 176 -7.61 12.51 11.32
#